data_AF-A0A934S9Z7-F1
#
_entry.id   AF-A0A934S9Z7-F1
#
_cell.length_a   1.000
_cell.length_b   1.000
_cell.length_c   1.000
_cell.angle_alpha   90.00
_cell.angle_beta   90.00
_cell.angle_gamma   90.00
#
_symmetry.space_group_name_H-M   'P 1'
#
loop_
_entity.id
_entity.type
_entity.pdbx_description
1 polymer ?
#
loop_
_entity_poly.entity_id
_entity_poly.type
_entity_poly.pdbx_seq_one_letter_code
_entity_poly.pdbx_strand_id
1 'polypeptide(L)'
;MSKIRPIPPGSTEIVDESDRFKIAQAIYSAVTGKTEKLSRTYSKDYLITLDDIQQLHLKCQQACGQWTVLNKSESITVHHLDDNKEVFSSYKRFSIYDHSKTSPTESIVYEFNLLLQLPKVEKPQHYKVVVRTLSRAAMIRRMEQEMAPPPLLSFFGSSSIVVDIEYVDYVVARNILGMIDSWVSEIERHSNLWWIRHIQRFTHWVPPVSQFLAIAFIGLSLFTATAGVIVDSSPPPLVARWLILSGTVIALTALLARRLGSLVESGLDQILTLSAIQLNKGDQRLIQRYRNRNILKVIQVLGGVVGVTAHAVGANFLTDWLKLLIHK
;
A
#
# COMPACT_ATOMS: atom_id res chain seq x y z
N MET A 1 -78.53 -29.23 -17.90
CA MET A 1 -78.17 -28.07 -17.06
C MET A 1 -76.72 -28.22 -16.60
N SER A 2 -75.79 -27.55 -17.29
CA SER A 2 -74.35 -27.58 -17.02
C SER A 2 -73.99 -26.42 -16.09
N LYS A 3 -73.46 -26.72 -14.89
CA LYS A 3 -73.00 -25.72 -13.91
C LYS A 3 -71.60 -25.24 -14.31
N ILE A 4 -71.53 -24.02 -14.82
CA ILE A 4 -70.28 -23.27 -15.05
C ILE A 4 -69.65 -23.01 -13.67
N ARG A 5 -68.41 -23.50 -13.48
CA ARG A 5 -67.62 -23.18 -12.27
C ARG A 5 -66.99 -21.79 -12.44
N PRO A 6 -67.03 -20.93 -11.41
CA PRO A 6 -66.39 -19.61 -11.46
C PRO A 6 -64.87 -19.74 -11.44
N ILE A 7 -64.21 -18.96 -12.29
CA ILE A 7 -62.76 -18.80 -12.35
C ILE A 7 -62.32 -17.97 -11.13
N PRO A 8 -61.28 -18.38 -10.39
CA PRO A 8 -60.81 -17.63 -9.23
C PRO A 8 -60.22 -16.27 -9.65
N PRO A 9 -60.44 -15.19 -8.87
CA PRO A 9 -59.88 -13.88 -9.16
C PRO A 9 -58.36 -13.94 -9.08
N GLY A 10 -57.71 -13.42 -10.14
CA GLY A 10 -56.26 -13.41 -10.27
C GLY A 10 -55.59 -12.75 -9.07
N SER A 11 -54.68 -13.47 -8.43
CA SER A 11 -53.75 -12.92 -7.47
C SER A 11 -52.87 -11.90 -8.18
N THR A 12 -53.16 -10.62 -7.98
CA THR A 12 -52.21 -9.55 -8.24
C THR A 12 -51.05 -9.73 -7.26
N GLU A 13 -50.05 -10.52 -7.67
CA GLU A 13 -48.75 -10.54 -7.00
C GLU A 13 -48.23 -9.10 -7.00
N ILE A 14 -48.20 -8.50 -5.82
CA ILE A 14 -47.59 -7.20 -5.60
C ILE A 14 -46.09 -7.43 -5.75
N VAL A 15 -45.60 -7.29 -6.99
CA VAL A 15 -44.17 -7.31 -7.27
C VAL A 15 -43.54 -6.17 -6.50
N ASP A 16 -42.72 -6.54 -5.52
CA ASP A 16 -41.97 -5.66 -4.64
C ASP A 16 -41.15 -4.67 -5.48
N GLU A 17 -41.03 -3.43 -5.01
CA GLU A 17 -40.43 -2.34 -5.79
C GLU A 17 -38.95 -2.62 -6.14
N SER A 18 -38.27 -3.37 -5.26
CA SER A 18 -36.92 -3.88 -5.45
C SER A 18 -36.80 -4.89 -6.61
N ASP A 19 -37.85 -5.68 -6.87
CA ASP A 19 -37.88 -6.68 -7.93
C ASP A 19 -38.24 -6.06 -9.29
N ARG A 20 -39.01 -4.97 -9.31
CA ARG A 20 -39.29 -4.21 -10.55
C ARG A 20 -38.02 -3.63 -11.15
N PHE A 21 -37.12 -3.12 -10.30
CA PHE A 21 -35.84 -2.60 -10.75
C PHE A 21 -34.97 -3.70 -11.39
N LYS A 22 -34.89 -4.88 -10.77
CA LYS A 22 -34.15 -6.04 -11.30
C LYS A 22 -34.71 -6.52 -12.65
N ILE A 23 -36.03 -6.60 -12.76
CA ILE A 23 -36.71 -7.02 -14.00
C ILE A 23 -36.47 -5.97 -15.10
N ALA A 24 -36.59 -4.68 -14.79
CA ALA A 24 -36.32 -3.61 -15.75
C ALA A 24 -34.86 -3.63 -16.25
N GLN A 25 -33.90 -3.87 -15.35
CA GLN A 25 -32.48 -3.97 -15.69
C GLN A 25 -32.17 -5.19 -16.56
N ALA A 26 -32.78 -6.34 -16.26
CA ALA A 26 -32.67 -7.55 -17.07
C ALA A 26 -33.28 -7.39 -18.47
N ILE A 27 -34.43 -6.71 -18.58
CA ILE A 27 -35.05 -6.40 -19.88
C ILE A 27 -34.21 -5.38 -20.65
N TYR A 28 -33.75 -4.32 -19.98
CA TYR A 28 -32.93 -3.28 -20.61
C TYR A 28 -31.62 -3.85 -21.16
N SER A 29 -30.93 -4.68 -20.40
CA SER A 29 -29.69 -5.35 -20.84
C SER A 29 -29.95 -6.39 -21.94
N ALA A 30 -31.04 -7.15 -21.87
CA ALA A 30 -31.42 -8.08 -22.94
C ALA A 30 -31.76 -7.36 -24.27
N VAL A 31 -32.31 -6.15 -24.20
CA VAL A 31 -32.67 -5.32 -25.36
C VAL A 31 -31.47 -4.53 -25.89
N THR A 32 -30.60 -4.04 -25.01
CA THR A 32 -29.47 -3.15 -25.42
C THR A 32 -28.14 -3.87 -25.59
N GLY A 33 -28.00 -5.08 -25.05
CA GLY A 33 -26.73 -5.81 -24.98
C GLY A 33 -25.67 -5.15 -24.08
N LYS A 34 -26.04 -4.11 -23.30
CA LYS A 34 -25.10 -3.41 -22.42
C LYS A 34 -24.97 -4.16 -21.10
N THR A 35 -23.73 -4.54 -20.77
CA THR A 35 -23.34 -5.06 -19.46
C THR A 35 -22.94 -3.91 -18.53
N GLU A 36 -23.23 -4.03 -17.24
CA GLU A 36 -22.75 -3.11 -16.23
C GLU A 36 -21.42 -3.59 -15.63
N LYS A 37 -20.68 -2.68 -14.98
CA LYS A 37 -19.39 -2.99 -14.36
C LYS A 37 -19.40 -2.66 -12.87
N LEU A 38 -19.08 -3.64 -12.04
CA LEU A 38 -18.85 -3.49 -10.61
C LEU A 38 -17.34 -3.60 -10.36
N SER A 39 -16.74 -2.56 -9.78
CA SER A 39 -15.30 -2.53 -9.50
C SER A 39 -15.05 -2.35 -8.01
N ARG A 40 -14.04 -3.06 -7.47
CA ARG A 40 -13.58 -2.91 -6.09
C ARG A 40 -12.07 -3.02 -6.00
N THR A 41 -11.50 -2.15 -5.16
CA THR A 41 -10.06 -2.02 -5.00
C THR A 41 -9.64 -2.26 -3.56
N TYR A 42 -8.52 -2.97 -3.37
CA TYR A 42 -7.93 -3.26 -2.07
C TYR A 42 -6.50 -2.76 -1.99
N SER A 43 -6.22 -1.97 -0.96
CA SER A 43 -5.00 -1.17 -0.80
C SER A 43 -4.08 -1.64 0.34
N LYS A 44 -4.36 -2.81 0.93
CA LYS A 44 -3.53 -3.34 2.02
C LYS A 44 -2.28 -4.02 1.45
N ASP A 45 -1.27 -4.18 2.30
CA ASP A 45 -0.05 -4.88 1.93
C ASP A 45 -0.27 -6.39 2.12
N TYR A 46 -0.44 -7.08 0.99
CA TYR A 46 -0.65 -8.52 0.94
C TYR A 46 0.63 -9.21 0.48
N LEU A 47 0.89 -10.38 1.05
CA LEU A 47 1.84 -11.34 0.50
C LEU A 47 1.03 -12.42 -0.20
N ILE A 48 0.98 -12.37 -1.53
CA ILE A 48 0.17 -13.29 -2.33
C ILE A 48 1.05 -14.44 -2.80
N THR A 49 0.71 -15.64 -2.37
CA THR A 49 1.38 -16.89 -2.72
C THR A 49 0.60 -17.67 -3.78
N LEU A 50 1.16 -18.77 -4.29
CA LEU A 50 0.45 -19.65 -5.22
C LEU A 50 -0.80 -20.27 -4.55
N ASP A 51 -0.70 -20.62 -3.26
CA ASP A 51 -1.80 -21.21 -2.50
C ASP A 51 -2.98 -20.24 -2.37
N ASP A 52 -2.72 -18.94 -2.24
CA ASP A 52 -3.78 -17.92 -2.23
C ASP A 52 -4.53 -17.87 -3.57
N ILE A 53 -3.83 -18.00 -4.70
CA ILE A 53 -4.46 -18.09 -6.03
C ILE A 53 -5.25 -19.39 -6.18
N GLN A 54 -4.77 -20.50 -5.59
CA GLN A 54 -5.52 -21.75 -5.52
C GLN A 54 -6.83 -21.57 -4.75
N GLN A 55 -6.78 -20.92 -3.59
CA GLN A 55 -7.97 -20.65 -2.79
C GLN A 55 -8.97 -19.76 -3.54
N LEU A 56 -8.49 -18.74 -4.27
CA LEU A 56 -9.34 -17.93 -5.15
C LEU A 56 -10.03 -18.80 -6.20
N HIS A 57 -9.28 -19.69 -6.87
CA HIS A 57 -9.85 -20.62 -7.84
C HIS A 57 -10.93 -21.51 -7.21
N LEU A 58 -10.66 -22.12 -6.06
CA LEU A 58 -11.61 -22.98 -5.36
C LEU A 58 -12.88 -22.21 -4.94
N LYS A 59 -12.75 -20.98 -4.42
CA LYS A 59 -13.90 -20.13 -4.07
C LYS A 59 -14.72 -19.75 -5.31
N CYS A 60 -14.06 -19.42 -6.43
CA CYS A 60 -14.74 -19.19 -7.71
C CYS A 60 -15.46 -20.45 -8.23
N GLN A 61 -14.90 -21.64 -8.02
CA GLN A 61 -15.59 -22.89 -8.35
C GLN A 61 -16.81 -23.14 -7.45
N GLN A 62 -16.68 -22.90 -6.15
CA GLN A 62 -17.78 -23.03 -5.20
C GLN A 62 -18.91 -22.04 -5.51
N ALA A 63 -18.55 -20.81 -5.91
CA ALA A 63 -19.49 -19.79 -6.40
C ALA A 63 -20.38 -20.34 -7.51
N CYS A 64 -19.75 -20.98 -8.50
CA CYS A 64 -20.44 -21.53 -9.66
C CYS A 64 -21.46 -22.61 -9.30
N GLY A 65 -21.27 -23.34 -8.20
CA GLY A 65 -22.18 -24.38 -7.77
C GLY A 65 -23.58 -23.89 -7.37
N GLN A 66 -23.75 -22.58 -7.15
CA GLN A 66 -25.03 -21.97 -6.79
C GLN A 66 -25.97 -21.75 -8.00
N TRP A 67 -25.43 -21.78 -9.22
CA TRP A 67 -26.15 -21.45 -10.45
C TRP A 67 -25.98 -22.54 -11.51
N THR A 68 -26.91 -22.59 -12.47
CA THR A 68 -26.78 -23.45 -13.64
C THR A 68 -25.78 -22.82 -14.62
N VAL A 69 -24.52 -23.27 -14.55
CA VAL A 69 -23.45 -22.83 -15.44
C VAL A 69 -23.49 -23.63 -16.74
N LEU A 70 -23.79 -22.95 -17.85
CA LEU A 70 -23.80 -23.56 -19.20
C LEU A 70 -22.41 -23.62 -19.80
N ASN A 71 -21.62 -22.57 -19.58
CA ASN A 71 -20.25 -22.49 -20.04
C ASN A 71 -19.39 -21.76 -19.00
N LYS A 72 -18.14 -22.22 -18.87
CA LYS A 72 -17.13 -21.68 -17.98
C LYS A 72 -15.83 -21.64 -18.76
N SER A 73 -15.21 -20.47 -18.85
CA SER A 73 -13.83 -20.34 -19.29
C SER A 73 -13.04 -19.55 -18.27
N GLU A 74 -11.76 -19.88 -18.13
CA GLU A 74 -10.89 -19.25 -17.16
C GLU A 74 -9.52 -19.02 -17.81
N SER A 75 -8.87 -17.93 -17.46
CA SER A 75 -7.51 -17.66 -17.91
C SER A 75 -6.72 -16.93 -16.85
N ILE A 76 -5.47 -17.34 -16.67
CA ILE A 76 -4.54 -16.71 -15.73
C ILE A 76 -3.40 -16.16 -16.56
N THR A 77 -3.17 -14.86 -16.45
CA THR A 77 -2.07 -14.17 -17.09
C THR A 77 -1.07 -13.72 -16.03
N VAL A 78 0.19 -14.11 -16.19
CA VAL A 78 1.29 -13.67 -15.34
C VAL A 78 2.14 -12.69 -16.13
N HIS A 79 2.30 -11.49 -15.59
CA HIS A 79 3.19 -10.46 -16.14
C HIS A 79 4.47 -10.42 -15.31
N HIS A 80 5.61 -10.50 -15.99
CA HIS A 80 6.93 -10.40 -15.39
C HIS A 80 7.56 -9.03 -15.64
N LEU A 81 8.54 -8.68 -14.82
CA LEU A 81 9.25 -7.39 -14.92
C LEU A 81 10.08 -7.21 -16.21
N ASP A 82 10.46 -8.30 -16.86
CA ASP A 82 11.19 -8.33 -18.13
C ASP A 82 10.26 -8.28 -19.35
N ASP A 83 9.05 -7.75 -19.17
CA ASP A 83 7.96 -7.69 -20.15
C ASP A 83 7.50 -9.06 -20.70
N ASN A 84 8.02 -10.16 -20.13
CA ASN A 84 7.55 -11.49 -20.44
C ASN A 84 6.15 -11.70 -19.88
N LYS A 85 5.29 -12.29 -20.71
CA LYS A 85 3.89 -12.57 -20.40
C LYS A 85 3.61 -14.04 -20.63
N GLU A 86 3.00 -14.67 -19.63
CA GLU A 86 2.55 -16.06 -19.73
C GLU A 86 1.05 -16.13 -19.54
N VAL A 87 0.37 -16.84 -20.44
CA VAL A 87 -1.08 -16.99 -20.42
C VAL A 87 -1.41 -18.47 -20.29
N PHE A 88 -2.17 -18.80 -19.25
CA PHE A 88 -2.65 -20.14 -18.95
C PHE A 88 -4.15 -20.19 -19.18
N SER A 89 -4.61 -21.13 -20.00
CA SER A 89 -6.04 -21.31 -20.32
C SER A 89 -6.84 -22.03 -19.23
N SER A 90 -6.21 -22.40 -18.12
CA SER A 90 -6.86 -23.03 -16.97
C SER A 90 -5.95 -22.94 -15.75
N TYR A 91 -6.55 -23.01 -14.56
CA TYR A 91 -5.80 -23.11 -13.31
C TYR A 91 -4.92 -24.37 -13.27
N LYS A 92 -5.39 -25.50 -13.82
CA LYS A 92 -4.59 -26.75 -13.89
C LYS A 92 -3.29 -26.59 -14.68
N ARG A 93 -3.26 -25.74 -15.71
CA ARG A 93 -2.02 -25.43 -16.45
C ARG A 93 -1.14 -24.47 -15.65
N PHE A 94 -1.75 -23.50 -14.97
CA PHE A 94 -1.06 -22.58 -14.08
C PHE A 94 -0.45 -23.28 -12.85
N SER A 95 -1.06 -24.35 -12.32
CA SER A 95 -0.53 -25.08 -11.16
C SER A 95 0.80 -25.81 -11.44
N ILE A 96 1.17 -25.94 -12.72
CA ILE A 96 2.45 -26.51 -13.18
C ILE A 96 3.41 -25.37 -13.57
N TYR A 97 3.17 -24.16 -13.07
CA TYR A 97 4.01 -22.99 -13.34
C TYR A 97 5.46 -23.23 -12.88
N ASP A 98 6.42 -22.77 -13.69
CA ASP A 98 7.84 -22.94 -13.41
C ASP A 98 8.33 -21.95 -12.34
N HIS A 99 8.43 -22.44 -11.11
CA HIS A 99 8.94 -21.70 -9.96
C HIS A 99 10.44 -21.34 -10.05
N SER A 100 11.20 -21.94 -10.98
CA SER A 100 12.64 -21.71 -11.11
C SER A 100 12.98 -20.35 -11.74
N LYS A 101 11.99 -19.67 -12.32
CA LYS A 101 12.13 -18.37 -12.98
C LYS A 101 12.75 -17.32 -12.07
N THR A 102 13.64 -16.52 -12.68
CA THR A 102 14.40 -15.48 -11.99
C THR A 102 13.82 -14.08 -12.17
N SER A 103 12.90 -13.90 -13.12
CA SER A 103 12.21 -12.63 -13.34
C SER A 103 11.04 -12.49 -12.35
N PRO A 104 11.03 -11.45 -11.50
CA PRO A 104 9.93 -11.24 -10.56
C PRO A 104 8.60 -10.99 -11.28
N THR A 105 7.51 -11.44 -10.68
CA THR A 105 6.14 -11.21 -11.14
C THR A 105 5.70 -9.79 -10.75
N GLU A 106 5.29 -9.03 -11.77
CA GLU A 106 4.73 -7.69 -11.63
C GLU A 106 3.23 -7.75 -11.30
N SER A 107 2.49 -8.58 -12.03
CA SER A 107 1.06 -8.74 -11.80
C SER A 107 0.54 -10.10 -12.23
N ILE A 108 -0.55 -10.52 -11.62
CA ILE A 108 -1.34 -11.68 -12.04
C ILE A 108 -2.73 -11.18 -12.36
N VAL A 109 -3.26 -11.55 -13.52
CA VAL A 109 -4.64 -11.28 -13.92
C VAL A 109 -5.34 -12.62 -14.03
N TYR A 110 -6.25 -12.88 -13.10
CA TYR A 110 -7.12 -14.03 -13.15
C TYR A 110 -8.48 -13.60 -13.73
N GLU A 111 -8.75 -14.01 -14.97
CA GLU A 111 -10.01 -13.78 -15.67
C GLU A 111 -10.87 -15.05 -15.65
N PHE A 112 -12.16 -14.86 -15.38
CA PHE A 112 -13.15 -15.91 -15.26
C PHE A 112 -14.42 -15.49 -15.98
N ASN A 113 -14.76 -16.20 -17.05
CA ASN A 113 -15.96 -15.94 -17.84
C ASN A 113 -16.99 -17.04 -17.59
N LEU A 114 -18.21 -16.62 -17.29
CA LEU A 114 -19.32 -17.50 -16.98
C LEU A 114 -20.49 -17.20 -17.91
N LEU A 115 -21.12 -18.26 -18.40
CA LEU A 115 -22.42 -18.19 -19.05
C LEU A 115 -23.44 -18.88 -18.15
N LEU A 116 -24.27 -18.08 -17.49
CA LEU A 116 -25.23 -18.53 -16.48
C LEU A 116 -26.65 -18.55 -17.05
N GLN A 117 -27.39 -19.63 -16.78
CA GLN A 117 -28.84 -19.66 -16.98
C GLN A 117 -29.51 -19.26 -15.65
N LEU A 118 -30.07 -18.04 -15.60
CA LEU A 118 -30.81 -17.58 -14.43
C LEU A 118 -32.26 -18.09 -14.46
N PRO A 119 -32.88 -18.33 -13.29
CA PRO A 119 -34.30 -18.62 -13.22
C PRO A 119 -35.09 -17.43 -13.75
N LYS A 120 -36.16 -17.70 -14.51
CA LYS A 120 -37.06 -16.69 -15.12
C LYS A 120 -36.47 -15.89 -16.29
N VAL A 121 -35.25 -16.18 -16.73
CA VAL A 121 -34.67 -15.60 -17.95
C VAL A 121 -34.49 -16.72 -18.97
N GLU A 122 -35.00 -16.54 -20.19
CA GLU A 122 -34.86 -17.56 -21.25
C GLU A 122 -33.43 -17.60 -21.81
N LYS A 123 -32.79 -16.43 -21.92
CA LYS A 123 -31.46 -16.32 -22.52
C LYS A 123 -30.34 -16.44 -21.47
N PRO A 124 -29.31 -17.25 -21.75
CA PRO A 124 -28.09 -17.27 -20.95
C PRO A 124 -27.43 -15.88 -20.86
N GLN A 125 -26.89 -15.56 -19.70
CA GLN A 125 -26.24 -14.28 -19.43
C GLN A 125 -24.74 -14.46 -19.22
N HIS A 126 -23.96 -13.58 -19.84
CA HIS A 126 -22.50 -13.59 -19.75
C HIS A 126 -22.03 -12.72 -18.58
N TYR A 127 -21.11 -13.27 -17.78
CA TYR A 127 -20.43 -12.57 -16.70
C TYR A 127 -18.93 -12.69 -16.91
N LYS A 128 -18.21 -11.58 -16.73
CA LYS A 128 -16.76 -11.55 -16.80
C LYS A 128 -16.19 -11.01 -15.51
N VAL A 129 -15.46 -11.84 -14.79
CA VAL A 129 -14.82 -11.50 -13.51
C VAL A 129 -13.32 -11.43 -13.76
N VAL A 130 -12.70 -10.31 -13.41
CA VAL A 130 -11.26 -10.08 -13.54
C VAL A 130 -10.72 -9.70 -12.18
N VAL A 131 -9.86 -10.54 -11.63
CA VAL A 131 -9.10 -10.26 -10.41
C VAL A 131 -7.66 -9.99 -10.80
N ARG A 132 -7.23 -8.75 -10.67
CA ARG A 132 -5.85 -8.32 -10.91
C ARG A 132 -5.14 -8.13 -9.58
N THR A 133 -4.06 -8.85 -9.36
CA THR A 133 -3.15 -8.67 -8.22
C THR A 133 -1.86 -8.04 -8.69
N LEU A 134 -1.36 -7.04 -7.96
CA LEU A 134 -0.19 -6.24 -8.29
C LEU A 134 0.89 -6.41 -7.23
N SER A 135 2.14 -6.61 -7.67
CA SER A 135 3.31 -6.65 -6.81
C SER A 135 3.91 -5.25 -6.71
N ARG A 136 3.68 -4.56 -5.58
CA ARG A 136 4.24 -3.23 -5.34
C ARG A 136 5.76 -3.24 -5.34
N ALA A 137 6.37 -4.29 -4.79
CA ALA A 137 7.82 -4.49 -4.83
C ALA A 137 8.36 -4.54 -6.26
N ALA A 138 7.65 -5.22 -7.17
CA ALA A 138 8.02 -5.29 -8.57
C ALA A 138 7.84 -3.94 -9.26
N MET A 139 6.70 -3.27 -9.07
CA MET A 139 6.45 -1.94 -9.65
C MET A 139 7.51 -0.91 -9.24
N ILE A 140 7.91 -0.88 -7.96
CA ILE A 140 8.97 0.03 -7.49
C ILE A 140 10.28 -0.28 -8.23
N ARG A 141 10.62 -1.55 -8.42
CA ARG A 141 11.81 -1.94 -9.17
C ARG A 141 11.73 -1.53 -10.65
N ARG A 142 10.56 -1.68 -11.28
CA ARG A 142 10.35 -1.22 -12.67
C ARG A 142 10.58 0.29 -12.78
N MET A 143 9.99 1.06 -11.87
CA MET A 143 10.16 2.51 -11.83
C MET A 143 11.61 2.93 -11.54
N GLU A 144 12.32 2.19 -10.68
CA GLU A 144 13.76 2.39 -10.46
C GLU A 144 14.58 2.11 -11.73
N GLN A 145 14.18 1.14 -12.56
CA GLN A 145 14.82 0.83 -13.85
C GLN A 145 14.50 1.86 -14.94
N GLU A 146 13.25 2.36 -14.98
CA GLU A 146 12.77 3.36 -15.96
C GLU A 146 13.13 4.81 -15.57
N MET A 147 13.91 5.02 -14.51
CA MET A 147 14.32 6.33 -13.99
C MET A 147 13.16 7.28 -13.64
N ALA A 148 12.04 6.73 -13.16
CA ALA A 148 10.92 7.57 -12.74
C ALA A 148 11.30 8.39 -11.48
N PRO A 149 10.96 9.69 -11.41
CA PRO A 149 11.31 10.52 -10.27
C PRO A 149 10.66 10.01 -8.97
N PRO A 150 11.39 9.98 -7.84
CA PRO A 150 10.93 9.43 -6.57
C PRO A 150 9.56 9.90 -6.04
N PRO A 151 9.14 11.18 -6.18
CA PRO A 151 7.85 11.62 -5.64
C PRO A 151 6.63 10.98 -6.32
N LEU A 152 6.77 10.44 -7.53
CA LEU A 152 5.67 9.73 -8.20
C LEU A 152 5.42 8.34 -7.58
N LEU A 153 6.43 7.72 -6.95
CA LEU A 153 6.31 6.38 -6.36
C LEU A 153 5.25 6.29 -5.24
N SER A 154 4.99 7.39 -4.53
CA SER A 154 4.00 7.42 -3.45
C SER A 154 2.56 7.42 -3.97
N PHE A 155 2.32 7.97 -5.16
CA PHE A 155 1.00 8.06 -5.78
C PHE A 155 0.49 6.73 -6.35
N PHE A 156 1.39 5.88 -6.84
CA PHE A 156 1.02 4.57 -7.42
C PHE A 156 0.78 3.47 -6.37
N GLY A 157 0.83 3.81 -5.07
CA GLY A 157 0.78 2.85 -3.97
C GLY A 157 -0.61 2.40 -3.49
N SER A 158 -1.70 2.62 -4.25
CA SER A 158 -3.05 2.51 -3.68
C SER A 158 -3.79 1.20 -3.94
N SER A 159 -3.35 0.32 -4.84
CA SER A 159 -4.07 -0.94 -5.08
C SER A 159 -3.16 -2.15 -5.29
N SER A 160 -3.28 -3.10 -4.38
CA SER A 160 -2.61 -4.40 -4.49
C SER A 160 -3.52 -5.42 -5.17
N ILE A 161 -4.84 -5.27 -5.04
CA ILE A 161 -5.83 -6.14 -5.67
C ILE A 161 -6.94 -5.26 -6.24
N VAL A 162 -7.28 -5.47 -7.51
CA VAL A 162 -8.39 -4.82 -8.22
C VAL A 162 -9.30 -5.91 -8.75
N VAL A 163 -10.59 -5.78 -8.48
CA VAL A 163 -11.62 -6.73 -8.89
C VAL A 163 -12.60 -5.98 -9.78
N ASP A 164 -12.77 -6.47 -10.99
CA ASP A 164 -13.72 -5.95 -11.97
C ASP A 164 -14.69 -7.07 -12.36
N ILE A 165 -15.99 -6.82 -12.24
CA ILE A 165 -17.04 -7.77 -12.61
C ILE A 165 -17.94 -7.08 -13.62
N GLU A 166 -17.97 -7.57 -14.85
CA GLU A 166 -18.99 -7.23 -15.82
C GLU A 166 -20.19 -8.16 -15.64
N TYR A 167 -21.36 -7.58 -15.46
CA TYR A 167 -22.56 -8.32 -15.06
C TYR A 167 -23.83 -7.84 -15.77
N VAL A 168 -24.84 -8.70 -15.69
CA VAL A 168 -26.21 -8.43 -16.14
C VAL A 168 -27.16 -8.33 -14.94
N ASP A 169 -27.05 -9.25 -13.97
CA ASP A 169 -27.75 -9.20 -12.69
C ASP A 169 -26.79 -8.79 -11.56
N TYR A 170 -27.12 -7.68 -10.90
CA TYR A 170 -26.34 -7.13 -9.80
C TYR A 170 -26.25 -8.07 -8.58
N VAL A 171 -27.29 -8.87 -8.30
CA VAL A 171 -27.32 -9.77 -7.14
C VAL A 171 -26.27 -10.87 -7.31
N VAL A 172 -26.17 -11.44 -8.51
CA VAL A 172 -25.16 -12.44 -8.85
C VAL A 172 -23.76 -11.83 -8.73
N ALA A 173 -23.56 -10.64 -9.30
CA ALA A 173 -22.28 -9.93 -9.23
C ALA A 173 -21.87 -9.63 -7.78
N ARG A 174 -22.83 -9.23 -6.93
CA ARG A 174 -22.59 -8.93 -5.52
C ARG A 174 -22.20 -10.18 -4.73
N ASN A 175 -22.82 -11.32 -5.01
CA ASN A 175 -22.45 -12.59 -4.38
C ASN A 175 -21.03 -13.01 -4.77
N ILE A 176 -20.68 -12.92 -6.06
CA ILE A 176 -19.31 -13.18 -6.55
C ILE A 176 -18.32 -12.25 -5.85
N LEU A 177 -18.63 -10.95 -5.79
CA LEU A 177 -17.78 -9.98 -5.10
C LEU A 177 -17.60 -10.34 -3.62
N GLY A 178 -18.67 -10.74 -2.92
CA GLY A 178 -18.60 -11.15 -1.52
C GLY A 178 -17.69 -12.37 -1.27
N MET A 179 -17.62 -13.31 -2.21
CA MET A 179 -16.67 -14.43 -2.13
C MET A 179 -15.22 -13.97 -2.35
N ILE A 180 -15.01 -13.03 -3.28
CA ILE A 180 -13.69 -12.43 -3.50
C ILE A 180 -13.28 -11.58 -2.29
N ASP A 181 -14.21 -10.85 -1.66
CA ASP A 181 -13.97 -10.12 -0.41
C ASP A 181 -13.48 -11.07 0.70
N SER A 182 -14.15 -12.21 0.87
CA SER A 182 -13.77 -13.25 1.83
C SER A 182 -12.38 -13.80 1.53
N TRP A 183 -12.08 -14.11 0.27
CA TRP A 183 -10.74 -14.51 -0.15
C TRP A 183 -9.69 -13.45 0.23
N VAL A 184 -9.89 -12.18 -0.16
CA VAL A 184 -8.96 -11.08 0.17
C VAL A 184 -8.75 -10.92 1.68
N SER A 185 -9.78 -11.23 2.49
CA SER A 185 -9.68 -11.14 3.94
C SER A 185 -8.81 -12.22 4.58
N GLU A 186 -8.68 -13.37 3.92
CA GLU A 186 -7.93 -14.57 4.37
C GLU A 186 -6.44 -14.52 3.99
N ILE A 187 -6.07 -13.75 2.95
CA ILE A 187 -4.67 -13.62 2.50
C ILE A 187 -3.80 -13.06 3.63
N GLU A 188 -2.59 -13.64 3.77
CA GLU A 188 -1.61 -13.17 4.74
C GLU A 188 -1.26 -11.69 4.50
N ARG A 189 -1.41 -10.89 5.55
CA ARG A 189 -1.01 -9.50 5.55
C ARG A 189 0.41 -9.43 6.04
N HIS A 190 1.32 -8.93 5.22
CA HIS A 190 2.67 -8.65 5.69
C HIS A 190 2.56 -7.65 6.85
N SER A 191 3.30 -7.89 7.95
CA SER A 191 3.18 -7.13 9.20
C SER A 191 3.22 -5.64 8.91
N ASN A 192 2.04 -5.03 8.93
CA ASN A 192 1.90 -3.64 8.63
C ASN A 192 2.32 -2.90 9.88
N LEU A 193 3.48 -2.25 9.83
CA LEU A 193 3.85 -1.28 10.85
C LEU A 193 2.95 -0.07 10.62
N TRP A 194 1.68 -0.19 11.02
CA TRP A 194 0.64 0.83 10.81
C TRP A 194 1.10 2.19 11.35
N TRP A 195 1.92 2.17 12.41
CA TRP A 195 2.57 3.33 13.02
C TRP A 195 3.59 3.99 12.07
N ILE A 196 4.31 3.25 11.23
CA ILE A 196 5.26 3.85 10.26
C ILE A 196 4.52 4.76 9.29
N ARG A 197 3.37 4.34 8.77
CA ARG A 197 2.57 5.18 7.86
C ARG A 197 2.09 6.47 8.55
N HIS A 198 1.81 6.42 9.85
CA HIS A 198 1.46 7.61 10.62
C HIS A 198 2.68 8.51 10.82
N ILE A 199 3.83 7.95 11.19
CA ILE A 199 5.08 8.71 11.37
C ILE A 199 5.54 9.35 10.05
N GLN A 200 5.45 8.63 8.93
CA GLN A 200 5.80 9.13 7.58
C GLN A 200 4.98 10.36 7.17
N ARG A 201 3.80 10.61 7.75
CA ARG A 201 3.08 11.86 7.50
C ARG A 201 3.72 13.07 8.17
N PHE A 202 4.47 12.84 9.25
CA PHE A 202 5.13 13.86 10.05
C PHE A 202 6.65 13.91 9.83
N THR A 203 7.22 13.09 8.94
CA THR A 203 8.68 13.02 8.71
C THR A 203 9.28 14.33 8.24
N HIS A 204 8.55 15.09 7.42
CA HIS A 204 8.97 16.43 6.96
C HIS A 204 9.17 17.45 8.10
N TRP A 205 8.58 17.21 9.28
CA TRP A 205 8.83 18.03 10.47
C TRP A 205 10.07 17.60 11.26
N VAL A 206 10.64 16.42 11.00
CA VAL A 206 11.77 15.89 11.77
C VAL A 206 13.01 16.81 11.67
N PRO A 207 13.47 17.26 10.48
CA PRO A 207 14.63 18.16 10.40
C PRO A 207 14.44 19.54 11.07
N PRO A 208 13.33 20.28 10.88
CA PRO A 208 13.17 21.57 11.54
C PRO A 208 12.97 21.41 13.05
N VAL A 209 12.28 20.37 13.51
CA VAL A 209 12.12 20.10 14.95
C VAL A 209 13.46 19.72 15.58
N SER A 210 14.27 18.87 14.96
CA SER A 210 15.60 18.52 15.47
C SER A 210 16.50 19.75 15.56
N GLN A 211 16.46 20.62 14.55
CA GLN A 211 17.19 21.89 14.56
C GLN A 211 16.72 22.81 15.69
N PHE A 212 15.41 23.00 15.85
CA PHE A 212 14.84 23.86 16.89
C PHE A 212 15.21 23.36 18.29
N LEU A 213 15.04 22.06 18.56
CA LEU A 213 15.39 21.47 19.84
C LEU A 213 16.89 21.62 20.13
N ALA A 214 17.75 21.37 19.15
CA ALA A 214 19.19 21.55 19.33
C ALA A 214 19.57 22.99 19.65
N ILE A 215 18.97 23.98 18.96
CA ILE A 215 19.16 25.42 19.26
C ILE A 215 18.67 25.75 20.68
N ALA A 216 17.51 25.24 21.08
CA ALA A 216 16.95 25.49 22.41
C ALA A 216 17.85 24.94 23.52
N PHE A 217 18.33 23.69 23.37
CA PHE A 217 19.23 23.06 24.35
C PHE A 217 20.57 23.79 24.44
N ILE A 218 21.23 24.09 23.30
CA ILE A 218 22.52 24.79 23.31
C ILE A 218 22.36 26.24 23.79
N GLY A 219 21.25 26.90 23.45
CA GLY A 219 20.92 28.25 23.91
C GLY A 219 20.75 28.30 25.42
N LEU A 220 20.06 27.32 26.01
CA LEU A 220 19.92 27.19 27.46
C LEU A 220 21.27 26.93 28.14
N SER A 221 22.10 26.04 27.56
CA SER A 221 23.45 25.79 28.07
C SER A 221 24.32 27.05 28.02
N LEU A 222 24.33 27.77 26.90
CA LEU A 222 25.07 29.02 26.75
C LEU A 222 24.54 30.12 27.67
N PHE A 223 23.23 30.19 27.90
CA PHE A 223 22.63 31.15 28.83
C PHE A 223 23.13 30.90 30.26
N THR A 224 23.09 29.66 30.74
CA THR A 224 23.64 29.30 32.06
C THR A 224 25.15 29.51 32.14
N ALA A 225 25.87 29.28 31.04
CA ALA A 225 27.31 29.53 30.95
C ALA A 225 27.66 31.02 30.99
N THR A 226 26.80 31.87 30.44
CA THR A 226 27.05 33.32 30.33
C THR A 226 27.22 33.96 31.70
N ALA A 227 26.42 33.55 32.69
CA ALA A 227 26.52 34.04 34.07
C ALA A 227 27.89 33.77 34.73
N GLY A 228 28.62 32.74 34.27
CA GLY A 228 29.97 32.42 34.76
C GLY A 228 31.10 33.12 34.01
N VAL A 229 30.84 33.68 32.83
CA VAL A 229 31.86 34.31 31.97
C VAL A 229 31.75 35.84 31.98
N ILE A 230 30.53 36.37 32.02
CA ILE A 230 30.26 37.80 32.01
C ILE A 230 29.84 38.24 33.41
N VAL A 231 30.70 39.02 34.05
CA VAL A 231 30.42 39.76 35.30
C VAL A 231 30.18 41.24 34.95
N ASP A 232 29.50 42.00 35.81
CA ASP A 232 29.15 43.43 35.59
C ASP A 232 30.35 44.33 35.22
N SER A 233 31.56 43.95 35.60
CA SER A 233 32.82 44.66 35.29
C SER A 233 33.58 44.10 34.07
N SER A 234 32.95 43.30 33.22
CA SER A 234 33.63 42.66 32.08
C SER A 234 34.00 43.68 30.99
N PRO A 235 35.23 43.64 30.46
CA PRO A 235 35.64 44.58 29.42
C PRO A 235 34.87 44.31 28.12
N PRO A 236 34.47 45.35 27.34
CA PRO A 236 33.67 45.18 26.12
C PRO A 236 34.22 44.16 25.09
N PRO A 237 35.55 44.05 24.87
CA PRO A 237 36.10 43.03 23.97
C PRO A 237 35.80 41.58 24.38
N LEU A 238 35.68 41.30 25.68
CA LEU A 238 35.38 39.96 26.20
C LEU A 238 33.94 39.55 25.85
N VAL A 239 32.99 40.47 26.07
CA VAL A 239 31.57 40.28 25.72
C VAL A 239 31.42 40.04 24.22
N ALA A 240 32.10 40.83 23.39
CA ALA A 240 32.06 40.66 21.94
C ALA A 240 32.59 39.28 21.50
N ARG A 241 33.72 38.82 22.08
CA ARG A 241 34.27 37.48 21.80
C ARG A 241 33.30 36.37 22.20
N TRP A 242 32.69 36.47 23.37
CA TRP A 242 31.68 35.50 23.84
C TRP A 242 30.50 35.43 22.88
N LEU A 243 29.92 36.57 22.49
CA LEU A 243 28.77 36.63 21.58
C LEU A 243 29.08 36.02 20.19
N ILE A 244 30.26 36.30 19.64
CA ILE A 244 30.68 35.74 18.34
C ILE A 244 30.86 34.23 18.44
N LEU A 245 31.51 33.74 19.51
CA LEU A 245 31.73 32.31 19.73
C LEU A 245 30.40 31.58 19.96
N SER A 246 29.52 32.12 20.82
CA SER A 246 28.21 31.53 21.10
C SER A 246 27.33 31.49 19.86
N GLY A 247 27.29 32.58 19.08
CA GLY A 247 26.56 32.63 17.81
C GLY A 247 27.07 31.60 16.80
N THR A 248 28.40 31.44 16.70
CA THR A 248 29.04 30.45 15.82
C THR A 248 28.67 29.01 16.23
N VAL A 249 28.73 28.71 17.53
CA VAL A 249 28.38 27.38 18.07
C VAL A 249 26.91 27.06 17.84
N ILE A 250 26.01 28.02 18.07
CA ILE A 250 24.58 27.87 17.78
C ILE A 250 24.37 27.57 16.29
N ALA A 251 25.01 28.35 15.39
CA ALA A 251 24.89 28.16 13.95
C ALA A 251 25.40 26.77 13.49
N LEU A 252 26.58 26.35 13.95
CA LEU A 252 27.13 25.03 13.65
C LEU A 252 26.25 23.90 14.20
N THR A 253 25.76 24.05 15.43
CA THR A 253 24.87 23.08 16.08
C THR A 253 23.58 22.93 15.30
N ALA A 254 22.98 24.05 14.86
CA ALA A 254 21.77 24.07 14.07
C ALA A 254 21.96 23.38 12.71
N LEU A 255 23.07 23.66 12.00
CA LEU A 255 23.38 23.03 10.73
C LEU A 255 23.54 21.51 10.87
N LEU A 256 24.27 21.06 11.89
CA LEU A 256 24.50 19.64 12.13
C LEU A 256 23.21 18.92 12.54
N ALA A 257 22.42 19.50 13.45
CA ALA A 257 21.13 18.94 13.88
C ALA A 257 20.13 18.82 12.72
N ARG A 258 20.10 19.79 11.81
CA ARG A 258 19.27 19.72 10.60
C ARG A 258 19.74 18.61 9.66
N ARG A 259 21.05 18.47 9.45
CA ARG A 259 21.62 17.39 8.62
C ARG A 259 21.28 16.01 9.21
N LEU A 260 21.48 15.82 10.51
CA LEU A 260 21.12 14.56 11.18
C LEU A 260 19.61 14.29 11.12
N GLY A 261 18.77 15.31 11.32
CA GLY A 261 17.32 15.22 11.15
C GLY A 261 16.92 14.80 9.73
N SER A 262 17.58 15.33 8.70
CA SER A 262 17.35 14.92 7.31
C SER A 262 17.80 13.47 7.02
N LEU A 263 18.80 12.95 7.73
CA LEU A 263 19.17 11.53 7.65
C LEU A 263 18.10 10.62 8.26
N VAL A 264 17.46 11.06 9.35
CA VAL A 264 16.33 10.37 9.96
C VAL A 264 15.10 10.41 9.06
N GLU A 265 14.74 11.59 8.56
CA GLU A 265 13.64 11.79 7.60
C GLU A 265 13.81 10.90 6.37
N SER A 266 14.95 11.01 5.68
CA SER A 266 15.22 10.20 4.48
C SER A 266 15.27 8.70 4.78
N GLY A 267 15.68 8.30 5.98
CA GLY A 267 15.61 6.92 6.43
C GLY A 267 14.16 6.44 6.57
N LEU A 268 13.31 7.22 7.26
CA LEU A 268 11.90 6.90 7.49
C LEU A 268 11.08 6.88 6.20
N ASP A 269 11.27 7.84 5.30
CA ASP A 269 10.54 7.94 4.03
C ASP A 269 10.88 6.78 3.08
N GLN A 270 12.08 6.20 3.22
CA GLN A 270 12.53 5.09 2.40
C GLN A 270 12.13 3.72 2.95
N ILE A 271 11.50 3.64 4.13
CA ILE A 271 10.95 2.38 4.63
C ILE A 271 9.67 2.07 3.85
N LEU A 272 9.77 1.09 2.95
CA LEU A 272 8.68 0.70 2.08
C LEU A 272 7.83 -0.39 2.73
N THR A 273 6.51 -0.22 2.67
CA THR A 273 5.58 -1.32 2.96
C THR A 273 5.48 -2.23 1.74
N LEU A 274 5.74 -3.52 1.95
CA LEU A 274 5.88 -4.49 0.87
C LEU A 274 4.56 -5.24 0.68
N SER A 275 3.80 -4.86 -0.34
CA SER A 275 2.87 -5.80 -0.98
C SER A 275 3.63 -6.51 -2.08
N ALA A 276 3.63 -7.84 -2.05
CA ALA A 276 4.42 -8.64 -2.98
C ALA A 276 3.65 -9.90 -3.42
N ILE A 277 3.99 -10.35 -4.61
CA ILE A 277 3.58 -11.64 -5.15
C ILE A 277 4.79 -12.56 -5.02
N GLN A 278 4.61 -13.77 -4.50
CA GLN A 278 5.66 -14.78 -4.36
C GLN A 278 5.25 -16.03 -5.13
N LEU A 279 5.55 -16.06 -6.43
CA LEU A 279 5.36 -17.23 -7.29
C LEU A 279 6.69 -17.94 -7.58
N ASN A 280 7.79 -17.21 -7.72
CA ASN A 280 9.07 -17.78 -8.16
C ASN A 280 10.28 -17.33 -7.33
N LYS A 281 11.46 -17.86 -7.67
CA LYS A 281 12.73 -17.50 -7.00
C LYS A 281 13.11 -16.03 -7.22
N GLY A 282 12.74 -15.44 -8.35
CA GLY A 282 12.90 -14.02 -8.63
C GLY A 282 12.18 -13.14 -7.60
N ASP A 283 10.93 -13.47 -7.30
CA ASP A 283 10.11 -12.80 -6.29
C ASP A 283 10.73 -12.88 -4.90
N GLN A 284 11.12 -14.10 -4.49
CA GLN A 284 11.70 -14.31 -3.17
C GLN A 284 12.98 -13.48 -2.98
N ARG A 285 13.84 -13.41 -4.00
CA ARG A 285 15.04 -12.56 -3.98
C ARG A 285 14.69 -11.07 -3.92
N LEU A 286 13.63 -10.64 -4.61
CA LEU A 286 13.17 -9.26 -4.61
C LEU A 286 12.65 -8.87 -3.21
N ILE A 287 11.80 -9.70 -2.62
CA ILE A 287 11.25 -9.51 -1.27
C ILE A 287 12.40 -9.44 -0.25
N GLN A 288 13.35 -10.38 -0.31
CA GLN A 288 14.50 -10.38 0.59
C GLN A 288 15.39 -9.14 0.43
N ARG A 289 15.61 -8.67 -0.81
CA ARG A 289 16.37 -7.45 -1.07
C ARG A 289 15.71 -6.23 -0.43
N TYR A 290 14.40 -6.06 -0.59
CA TYR A 290 13.70 -4.93 0.04
C TYR A 290 13.64 -5.07 1.56
N ARG A 291 13.51 -6.29 2.10
CA ARG A 291 13.60 -6.54 3.55
C ARG A 291 14.96 -6.10 4.10
N ASN A 292 16.05 -6.49 3.46
CA ASN A 292 17.40 -6.08 3.86
C ASN A 292 17.59 -4.57 3.74
N ARG A 293 17.06 -3.94 2.68
CA ARG A 293 17.09 -2.48 2.52
C ARG A 293 16.32 -1.77 3.63
N ASN A 294 15.13 -2.26 3.99
CA ASN A 294 14.35 -1.71 5.10
C ASN A 294 15.10 -1.81 6.44
N ILE A 295 15.80 -2.93 6.70
CA ILE A 295 16.63 -3.08 7.91
C ILE A 295 17.74 -2.04 7.95
N LEU A 296 18.47 -1.85 6.83
CA LEU A 296 19.50 -0.82 6.74
C LEU A 296 18.93 0.59 6.97
N LYS A 297 17.71 0.87 6.50
CA LYS A 297 17.04 2.15 6.72
C LYS A 297 16.60 2.33 8.16
N VAL A 298 16.14 1.28 8.83
CA VAL A 298 15.88 1.32 10.28
C VAL A 298 17.18 1.60 11.05
N ILE A 299 18.29 0.97 10.68
CA ILE A 299 19.61 1.25 11.29
C ILE A 299 20.02 2.71 11.04
N GLN A 300 19.81 3.24 9.83
CA GLN A 300 20.08 4.65 9.51
C GLN A 300 19.24 5.59 10.39
N VAL A 301 17.95 5.30 10.58
CA VAL A 301 17.05 6.07 11.45
C VAL A 301 17.54 6.04 12.89
N LEU A 302 17.85 4.85 13.43
CA LEU A 302 18.38 4.69 14.79
C LEU A 302 19.71 5.43 14.97
N GLY A 303 20.64 5.28 14.02
CA GLY A 303 21.92 5.98 14.03
C GLY A 303 21.75 7.50 13.95
N GLY A 304 20.79 7.99 13.16
CA GLY A 304 20.45 9.40 13.10
C GLY A 304 19.90 9.94 14.43
N VAL A 305 18.99 9.20 15.07
CA VAL A 305 18.44 9.55 16.39
C VAL A 305 19.55 9.59 17.45
N VAL A 306 20.38 8.54 17.53
CA VAL A 306 21.52 8.48 18.44
C VAL A 306 22.49 9.63 18.16
N GLY A 307 22.74 9.94 16.89
CA GLY A 307 23.57 11.08 16.49
C GLY A 307 23.03 12.41 16.97
N VAL A 308 21.71 12.66 16.85
CA VAL A 308 21.07 13.90 17.35
C VAL A 308 21.22 13.99 18.87
N THR A 309 20.99 12.91 19.60
CA THR A 309 21.13 12.89 21.07
C THR A 309 22.58 13.10 21.50
N ALA A 310 23.53 12.39 20.88
CA ALA A 310 24.95 12.53 21.16
C ALA A 310 25.47 13.94 20.84
N HIS A 311 25.00 14.53 19.75
CA HIS A 311 25.30 15.92 19.39
C HIS A 311 24.78 16.90 20.45
N ALA A 312 23.55 16.73 20.94
CA ALA A 312 23.00 17.58 21.99
C ALA A 312 23.82 17.50 23.29
N VAL A 313 24.26 16.29 23.69
CA VAL A 313 25.14 16.09 24.85
C VAL A 313 26.54 16.68 24.62
N GLY A 314 27.12 16.43 23.44
CA GLY A 314 28.43 16.96 23.05
C GLY A 314 28.46 18.48 22.99
N ALA A 315 27.35 19.11 22.60
CA ALA A 315 27.22 20.56 22.58
C ALA A 315 27.35 21.15 24.01
N ASN A 316 26.83 20.47 25.03
CA ASN A 316 27.04 20.88 26.43
C ASN A 316 28.53 20.82 26.83
N PHE A 317 29.23 19.73 26.50
CA PHE A 317 30.67 19.64 26.75
C PHE A 317 31.46 20.74 26.02
N LEU A 318 31.04 21.09 24.81
CA LEU A 318 31.67 22.16 24.02
C LEU A 318 31.45 23.53 24.66
N THR A 319 30.28 23.77 25.29
CA THR A 319 30.07 24.99 26.09
C THR A 319 30.99 25.07 27.31
N ASP A 320 31.24 23.95 28.00
CA ASP A 320 32.16 23.93 29.14
C ASP A 320 33.61 24.14 28.71
N TRP A 321 34.01 23.55 27.58
CA TRP A 321 35.33 23.77 27.01
C TRP A 321 35.53 25.23 26.58
N LEU A 322 34.51 25.89 26.02
CA LEU A 322 34.57 27.31 25.66
C LEU A 322 34.75 28.21 26.88
N LYS A 323 34.12 27.89 28.03
CA LYS A 323 34.34 28.62 29.29
C LYS A 323 35.83 28.59 29.65
N LEU A 324 36.47 27.42 29.58
CA LEU A 324 37.89 27.25 29.90
C LEU A 324 38.81 28.01 28.95
N LEU A 325 38.47 28.06 27.65
CA LEU A 325 39.30 28.72 26.64
C LEU A 325 39.33 30.24 26.81
N ILE A 326 38.25 30.83 27.29
CA ILE A 326 38.14 32.29 27.51
C ILE A 326 38.85 32.75 28.79
N HIS A 327 38.95 31.86 29.78
CA HIS A 327 39.67 32.15 31.03
C HIS A 327 41.19 32.04 30.90
N LYS A 328 41.70 31.52 29.78
CA LYS A 328 43.12 31.49 29.43
C LYS A 328 43.50 32.68 28.57
#